data_AF-A0A0K8WLW4-F1
#
_entry.id   AF-A0A0K8WLW4-F1
#
_cell.length_a   1.000
_cell.length_b   1.000
_cell.length_c   1.000
_cell.angle_alpha   90.00
_cell.angle_beta   90.00
_cell.angle_gamma   90.00
#
_symmetry.space_group_name_H-M   'P 1'
#
loop_
_entity.id
_entity.type
_entity.pdbx_description
1 polymer ?
#
loop_
_entity_poly.entity_id
_entity_poly.type
_entity_poly.pdbx_seq_one_letter_code
_entity_poly.pdbx_strand_id
1 'polypeptide(L)'
;MKNFEYPDEEPVRKYLLCTAKKLGVFCEHEGYHADRVAKQFKMDLDEAEVIAIAEGCADKNVEGSSADVWAYRGHKCVMASKIGERVKAYIQKSVEEAKKH
;
A
#
# COMPACT_ATOMS: atom_id res chain seq x y z
N MET A 1 10.38 -15.59 -0.18
CA MET A 1 9.07 -14.97 -0.50
C MET A 1 9.08 -14.67 -1.98
N LYS A 2 8.23 -15.31 -2.80
CA LYS A 2 8.43 -15.24 -4.25
C LYS A 2 7.80 -14.00 -4.93
N ASN A 3 6.60 -13.50 -4.58
CA ASN A 3 5.98 -12.45 -5.44
C ASN A 3 5.35 -11.20 -4.78
N PHE A 4 5.35 -11.02 -3.44
CA PHE A 4 4.59 -9.93 -2.77
C PHE A 4 3.13 -9.83 -3.26
N GLU A 5 2.55 -10.97 -3.62
CA GLU A 5 1.15 -11.10 -3.99
C GLU A 5 0.35 -11.25 -2.70
N TYR A 6 -0.55 -10.31 -2.45
CA TYR A 6 -1.48 -10.35 -1.32
C TYR A 6 -2.80 -10.91 -1.85
N PRO A 7 -3.15 -12.17 -1.51
CA PRO A 7 -4.38 -12.77 -2.01
C PRO A 7 -5.60 -12.03 -1.46
N ASP A 8 -6.69 -12.05 -2.22
CA ASP A 8 -7.95 -11.42 -1.85
C ASP A 8 -8.74 -12.29 -0.86
N GLU A 9 -8.14 -12.49 0.31
CA GLU A 9 -8.69 -13.31 1.39
C GLU A 9 -8.92 -12.44 2.63
N GLU A 10 -10.04 -12.67 3.33
CA GLU A 10 -10.45 -11.84 4.47
C GLU A 10 -9.36 -11.68 5.54
N PRO A 11 -8.61 -12.72 5.95
CA PRO A 11 -7.52 -12.55 6.92
C PRO A 11 -6.42 -11.59 6.42
N VAL A 12 -6.09 -11.65 5.13
CA VAL A 12 -5.07 -10.80 4.52
C VAL A 12 -5.58 -9.36 4.39
N ARG A 13 -6.84 -9.18 3.98
CA ARG A 13 -7.47 -7.85 3.93
C ARG A 13 -7.53 -7.19 5.30
N LYS A 14 -7.90 -7.94 6.34
CA LYS A 14 -7.92 -7.47 7.73
C LYS A 14 -6.52 -7.10 8.23
N TYR A 15 -5.51 -7.90 7.88
CA TYR A 15 -4.12 -7.58 8.18
C TYR A 15 -3.70 -6.26 7.52
N LEU A 16 -3.98 -6.08 6.23
CA LEU A 16 -3.66 -4.85 5.49
C LEU A 16 -4.39 -3.63 6.05
N LEU A 17 -5.68 -3.76 6.37
CA LEU A 17 -6.45 -2.72 7.04
C LEU A 17 -5.83 -2.34 8.39
N CYS A 18 -5.46 -3.32 9.21
CA CYS A 18 -4.83 -3.09 10.51
C CYS A 18 -3.51 -2.31 10.35
N THR A 19 -2.65 -2.74 9.42
CA THR A 19 -1.39 -2.06 9.12
C THR A 19 -1.62 -0.64 8.62
N ALA A 20 -2.56 -0.44 7.68
CA ALA A 20 -2.86 0.87 7.12
C ALA A 20 -3.40 1.85 8.18
N LYS A 21 -4.25 1.38 9.10
CA LYS A 21 -4.72 2.16 10.25
C LYS A 21 -3.60 2.47 11.22
N LYS A 22 -2.73 1.50 11.54
CA LYS A 22 -1.60 1.70 12.47
C LYS A 22 -0.56 2.68 11.93
N LEU A 23 -0.34 2.69 10.62
CA LEU A 23 0.48 3.69 9.95
C LEU A 23 -0.22 5.04 9.79
N GLY A 24 -1.50 5.14 10.13
CA GLY A 24 -2.29 6.38 10.01
C GLY A 24 -2.56 6.81 8.58
N VAL A 25 -2.34 5.92 7.60
CA VAL A 25 -2.53 6.20 6.16
C VAL A 25 -3.94 5.88 5.68
N PHE A 26 -4.77 5.24 6.51
CA PHE A 26 -6.15 4.90 6.18
C PHE A 26 -7.10 5.13 7.36
N CYS A 27 -8.30 5.66 7.09
CA CYS A 27 -9.41 5.68 8.05
C CYS A 27 -10.73 5.25 7.39
N GLU A 28 -11.69 4.78 8.18
CA GLU A 28 -12.97 4.24 7.66
C GLU A 28 -13.93 5.33 7.14
N HIS A 29 -13.63 6.60 7.40
CA HIS A 29 -14.46 7.73 6.96
C HIS A 29 -14.01 8.27 5.60
N GLU A 30 -12.70 8.31 5.36
CA GLU A 30 -12.10 9.02 4.22
C GLU A 30 -11.25 8.12 3.31
N GLY A 31 -10.93 6.90 3.76
CA GLY A 31 -10.10 5.96 3.02
C GLY A 31 -8.62 6.26 3.17
N TYR A 32 -7.87 6.08 2.09
CA TYR A 32 -6.43 6.36 2.07
C TYR A 32 -6.14 7.86 2.01
N HIS A 33 -5.24 8.32 2.88
CA HIS A 33 -4.69 9.67 2.87
C HIS A 33 -3.43 9.71 1.99
N ALA A 34 -3.57 10.22 0.76
CA ALA A 34 -2.51 10.18 -0.25
C ALA A 34 -1.20 10.85 0.20
N ASP A 35 -1.30 11.97 0.90
CA ASP A 35 -0.17 12.71 1.50
C ASP A 35 0.63 11.83 2.48
N ARG A 36 -0.07 11.08 3.33
CA ARG A 36 0.55 10.21 4.33
C ARG A 36 1.14 8.95 3.70
N VAL A 37 0.47 8.39 2.70
CA VAL A 37 1.01 7.29 1.89
C VAL A 37 2.31 7.75 1.23
N ALA A 38 2.31 8.92 0.59
CA ALA A 38 3.49 9.45 -0.07
C ALA A 38 4.64 9.68 0.92
N LYS A 39 4.37 10.31 2.06
CA LYS A 39 5.38 10.53 3.11
C LYS A 39 6.01 9.24 3.60
N GLN A 40 5.23 8.17 3.74
CA GLN A 40 5.71 6.89 4.25
C GLN A 40 6.43 6.04 3.18
N PHE A 41 6.00 6.12 1.92
CA PHE A 41 6.40 5.20 0.86
C PHE A 41 7.08 5.87 -0.34
N LYS A 42 7.46 7.16 -0.26
CA LYS A 42 8.20 7.81 -1.36
C LYS A 42 9.53 7.14 -1.65
N MET A 43 10.20 6.61 -0.62
CA MET A 43 11.53 6.01 -0.77
C MET A 43 12.48 6.98 -1.50
N ASP A 44 12.99 6.59 -2.66
CA ASP A 44 13.82 7.39 -3.57
C ASP A 44 13.04 7.95 -4.79
N LEU A 45 11.72 7.80 -4.82
CA LEU A 45 10.86 8.37 -5.86
C LEU A 45 10.63 9.87 -5.64
N ASP A 46 10.26 10.53 -6.73
CA ASP A 46 9.79 11.91 -6.71
C ASP A 46 8.48 12.03 -5.92
N GLU A 47 8.40 13.01 -5.03
CA GLU A 47 7.27 13.15 -4.11
C GLU A 47 5.97 13.50 -4.85
N ALA A 48 6.03 14.33 -5.88
CA ALA A 48 4.85 14.70 -6.66
C ALA A 48 4.31 13.50 -7.46
N GLU A 49 5.20 12.67 -8.01
CA GLU A 49 4.81 11.41 -8.65
C GLU A 49 4.12 10.44 -7.68
N VAL A 50 4.67 10.29 -6.48
CA VAL A 50 4.12 9.39 -5.46
C VAL A 50 2.76 9.88 -4.97
N ILE A 51 2.59 11.19 -4.75
CA ILE A 51 1.30 11.79 -4.40
C ILE A 51 0.27 11.52 -5.50
N ALA A 52 0.62 11.78 -6.77
CA ALA A 52 -0.31 11.58 -7.89
C ALA A 52 -0.77 10.11 -8.01
N ILE A 53 0.14 9.16 -7.79
CA ILE A 53 -0.21 7.73 -7.76
C ILE A 53 -1.13 7.42 -6.57
N ALA A 54 -0.80 7.92 -5.38
CA ALA A 54 -1.58 7.65 -4.18
C ALA A 54 -2.99 8.26 -4.27
N GLU A 55 -3.14 9.46 -4.82
CA GLU A 55 -4.43 10.10 -5.10
C GLU A 55 -5.23 9.31 -6.14
N GLY A 56 -4.58 8.84 -7.21
CA GLY A 56 -5.23 8.01 -8.23
C GLY A 56 -5.74 6.67 -7.68
N CYS A 57 -5.12 6.16 -6.61
CA CYS A 57 -5.53 4.93 -5.93
C CYS A 57 -6.47 5.16 -4.73
N ALA A 58 -6.69 6.41 -4.32
CA ALA A 58 -7.55 6.76 -3.19
C ALA A 58 -9.04 6.66 -3.58
N ASP A 59 -9.54 5.43 -3.63
CA ASP A 59 -10.94 5.11 -3.84
C ASP A 59 -11.82 5.75 -2.75
N LYS A 60 -12.96 6.33 -3.15
CA LYS A 60 -13.96 6.95 -2.24
C LYS A 60 -14.98 5.95 -1.68
N ASN A 61 -14.90 4.68 -2.06
CA ASN A 61 -15.79 3.60 -1.61
C ASN A 61 -17.28 3.87 -1.86
N VAL A 62 -17.61 4.39 -3.04
CA VAL A 62 -19.01 4.71 -3.44
C VAL A 62 -19.91 3.47 -3.39
N GLU A 63 -19.33 2.28 -3.59
CA GLU A 63 -20.01 0.98 -3.49
C GLU A 63 -20.37 0.54 -2.06
N GLY A 64 -19.89 1.25 -1.02
CA GLY A 64 -20.21 0.94 0.38
C GLY A 64 -19.62 -0.38 0.88
N SER A 65 -18.52 -0.84 0.28
CA SER A 65 -17.84 -2.08 0.70
C SER A 65 -17.30 -1.97 2.12
N SER A 66 -17.07 -3.12 2.75
CA SER A 66 -16.44 -3.18 4.07
C SER A 66 -15.03 -2.57 4.04
N ALA A 67 -14.60 -2.04 5.19
CA ALA A 67 -13.34 -1.32 5.30
C ALA A 67 -12.11 -2.15 4.88
N ASP A 68 -12.12 -3.46 5.12
CA ASP A 68 -11.03 -4.36 4.73
C ASP A 68 -10.95 -4.54 3.22
N VAL A 69 -12.10 -4.64 2.54
CA VAL A 69 -12.18 -4.71 1.07
C VAL A 69 -11.74 -3.36 0.47
N TRP A 70 -12.19 -2.25 1.04
CA TRP A 70 -11.78 -0.91 0.59
C TRP A 70 -10.28 -0.68 0.73
N ALA A 71 -9.71 -1.00 1.90
CA ALA A 71 -8.27 -0.92 2.11
C ALA A 71 -7.50 -1.85 1.16
N TYR A 72 -8.01 -3.06 0.91
CA TYR A 72 -7.40 -3.98 -0.05
C TYR A 72 -7.36 -3.43 -1.47
N ARG A 73 -8.45 -2.82 -1.96
CA ARG A 73 -8.48 -2.20 -3.30
C ARG A 73 -7.42 -1.11 -3.45
N GLY A 74 -7.33 -0.20 -2.49
CA GLY A 74 -6.32 0.86 -2.50
C GLY A 74 -4.89 0.30 -2.43
N HIS A 75 -4.64 -0.67 -1.54
CA HIS A 75 -3.35 -1.36 -1.45
C HIS A 75 -2.96 -2.03 -2.77
N LYS A 76 -3.89 -2.79 -3.39
CA LYS A 76 -3.68 -3.47 -4.66
C LYS A 76 -3.34 -2.48 -5.79
N CYS A 77 -4.05 -1.34 -5.85
CA CYS A 77 -3.76 -0.28 -6.80
C CYS A 77 -2.34 0.28 -6.62
N VAL A 78 -1.97 0.65 -5.39
CA VAL A 78 -0.63 1.19 -5.10
C VAL A 78 0.46 0.16 -5.41
N MET A 79 0.26 -1.12 -5.06
CA MET A 79 1.23 -2.19 -5.32
C MET A 79 1.37 -2.57 -6.80
N ALA A 80 0.39 -2.20 -7.64
CA ALA A 80 0.45 -2.34 -9.10
C ALA A 80 1.13 -1.14 -9.80
N SER A 81 1.44 -0.07 -9.05
CA SER A 81 2.11 1.13 -9.55
C SER A 81 3.64 1.06 -9.38
N LYS A 82 4.32 2.14 -9.81
CA LYS A 82 5.75 2.36 -9.55
C LYS A 82 6.12 2.31 -8.07
N ILE A 83 5.22 2.71 -7.16
CA ILE A 83 5.45 2.59 -5.70
C ILE A 83 5.63 1.12 -5.34
N GLY A 84 4.75 0.25 -5.85
CA GLY A 84 4.82 -1.20 -5.62
C GLY A 84 6.09 -1.83 -6.16
N GLU A 85 6.55 -1.43 -7.34
CA GLU A 85 7.82 -1.88 -7.92
C GLU A 85 9.00 -1.54 -7.01
N ARG A 86 9.04 -0.32 -6.46
CA ARG A 86 10.11 0.13 -5.56
C ARG A 86 10.09 -0.58 -4.22
N VAL A 87 8.91 -0.77 -3.63
CA VAL A 87 8.75 -1.55 -2.40
C VAL A 87 9.28 -2.98 -2.60
N LYS A 88 8.93 -3.62 -3.72
CA LYS A 88 9.42 -4.97 -4.05
C LYS A 88 10.94 -5.00 -4.19
N ALA A 89 11.52 -4.06 -4.94
CA ALA A 89 12.96 -3.97 -5.15
C ALA A 89 13.72 -3.75 -3.82
N TYR A 90 13.21 -2.89 -2.95
CA TYR A 90 13.80 -2.66 -1.64
C TYR A 90 13.81 -3.92 -0.77
N ILE A 91 12.67 -4.61 -0.67
CA ILE A 91 12.61 -5.81 0.17
C ILE A 91 13.47 -6.94 -0.43
N GLN A 92 13.52 -7.08 -1.76
CA GLN A 92 14.43 -8.03 -2.42
C GLN A 92 15.88 -7.74 -2.05
N LYS A 93 16.32 -6.48 -2.14
CA LYS A 93 17.66 -6.05 -1.75
C LYS A 93 17.94 -6.35 -0.27
N SER A 94 17.02 -6.01 0.64
CA SER A 94 17.17 -6.28 2.08
C SER A 94 17.25 -7.78 2.39
N VAL A 95 16.47 -8.61 1.68
CA VAL A 95 16.52 -10.08 1.82
C VAL A 95 17.85 -10.64 1.31
N GLU A 96 18.41 -10.11 0.22
CA GLU A 96 19.72 -10.51 -0.28
C GLU A 96 20.85 -10.12 0.68
N GLU A 97 20.79 -8.92 1.25
CA GLU A 97 21.74 -8.44 2.25
C GLU A 97 21.68 -9.29 3.53
N ALA A 98 20.48 -9.63 4.00
CA ALA A 98 20.29 -10.48 5.18
C ALA A 98 20.82 -11.92 5.00
N LYS A 99 20.97 -12.41 3.77
CA LYS A 99 21.56 -13.73 3.47
C LYS A 99 23.08 -13.73 3.42
N LYS A 100 23.71 -12.55 3.37
CA LYS A 100 25.18 -12.41 3.37
C LYS A 100 25.78 -12.44 4.78
N HIS A 101 24.93 -12.45 5.80
CA HIS A 101 25.26 -12.56 7.23
C HIS A 101 24.66 -13.85 7.81
#